data_AF-A0A7C1LXD6-F1
#
_entry.id   AF-A0A7C1LXD6-F1
#
_cell.length_a   1.000
_cell.length_b   1.000
_cell.length_c   1.000
_cell.angle_alpha   90.00
_cell.angle_beta   90.00
_cell.angle_gamma   90.00
#
_symmetry.space_group_name_H-M   'P 1'
#
loop_
_entity.id
_entity.type
_entity.pdbx_description
1 polymer ?
#
loop_
_entity_poly.entity_id
_entity_poly.type
_entity_poly.pdbx_seq_one_letter_code
_entity_poly.pdbx_strand_id
1 'polypeptide(L)'
;MINTEKQRINSNGNSNGNSRNNVVGRPFSKGISGNPNGRPKKEKTFSDTAAQLLASSNIQIKYEINGREKEINLKSDKNIYWGLVSALILQGLKGDVRAIKELIDRTEGKAVQKLDIEGSLETNIPDLSHLGRGDLEKLYANLSEGNS
;
A
#
# COMPACT_ATOMS: atom_id res chain seq x y z
N MET A 1 -21.57 -48.57 10.80
CA MET A 1 -21.80 -48.35 12.24
C MET A 1 -20.71 -47.45 12.77
N ILE A 2 -21.13 -46.50 13.60
CA ILE A 2 -20.35 -45.42 14.21
C ILE A 2 -19.23 -46.01 15.07
N ASN A 3 -18.05 -45.40 15.07
CA ASN A 3 -17.19 -45.36 16.26
C ASN A 3 -16.50 -44.00 16.33
N THR A 4 -17.18 -43.12 17.06
CA THR A 4 -16.68 -41.88 17.63
C THR A 4 -15.96 -42.24 18.94
N GLU A 5 -14.68 -41.88 19.11
CA GLU A 5 -14.22 -41.34 20.40
C GLU A 5 -12.84 -40.67 20.39
N LYS A 6 -12.89 -39.38 20.77
CA LYS A 6 -12.00 -38.58 21.64
C LYS A 6 -10.49 -38.52 21.38
N GLN A 7 -10.01 -37.27 21.30
CA GLN A 7 -9.16 -36.65 22.34
C GLN A 7 -9.30 -35.11 22.23
N ARG A 8 -10.21 -34.51 23.00
CA ARG A 8 -9.97 -33.66 24.18
C ARG A 8 -8.94 -32.53 24.00
N ILE A 9 -9.51 -31.34 23.87
CA ILE A 9 -8.90 -30.01 23.93
C ILE A 9 -8.43 -29.78 25.38
N ASN A 10 -7.13 -29.61 25.60
CA ASN A 10 -6.60 -29.11 26.86
C ASN A 10 -5.94 -27.76 26.61
N SER A 11 -6.73 -26.69 26.74
CA SER A 11 -6.24 -25.33 26.87
C SER A 11 -5.81 -25.09 28.32
N ASN A 12 -4.55 -25.36 28.64
CA ASN A 12 -3.93 -24.85 29.86
C ASN A 12 -3.18 -23.57 29.50
N GLY A 13 -3.86 -22.44 29.65
CA GLY A 13 -3.23 -21.13 29.64
C GLY A 13 -2.35 -21.00 30.87
N ASN A 14 -1.03 -21.09 30.67
CA ASN A 14 -0.05 -20.70 31.67
C ASN A 14 0.85 -19.63 31.03
N SER A 15 0.38 -18.39 31.05
CA SER A 15 1.14 -17.22 30.61
C SER A 15 2.08 -16.79 31.74
N ASN A 16 3.33 -17.24 31.68
CA ASN A 16 4.44 -16.63 32.42
C ASN A 16 5.76 -16.94 31.72
N GLY A 17 6.45 -15.90 31.25
CA GLY A 17 7.81 -16.05 30.72
C GLY A 17 8.21 -14.97 29.72
N ASN A 18 8.87 -13.94 30.24
CA ASN A 18 9.58 -12.90 29.50
C ASN A 18 10.71 -13.53 28.66
N SER A 19 10.64 -13.49 27.32
CA SER A 19 11.80 -13.66 26.45
C SER A 19 11.53 -13.02 25.09
N ARG A 20 12.24 -11.92 24.81
CA ARG A 20 12.31 -11.30 23.48
C ARG A 20 13.19 -12.15 22.56
N ASN A 21 12.79 -13.39 22.30
CA ASN A 21 13.33 -14.16 21.19
C ASN A 21 12.52 -13.80 19.95
N ASN A 22 12.99 -12.82 19.19
CA ASN A 22 12.51 -12.60 17.83
C ASN A 22 12.83 -13.85 17.02
N VAL A 23 11.87 -14.76 16.90
CA VAL A 23 11.95 -15.92 16.01
C VAL A 23 12.01 -15.38 14.59
N VAL A 24 13.22 -15.23 14.05
CA VAL A 24 13.41 -15.01 12.61
C VAL A 24 12.88 -16.27 11.93
N GLY A 25 11.74 -16.14 11.24
CA GLY A 25 11.14 -17.24 10.51
C GLY A 25 12.15 -17.82 9.51
N ARG A 26 12.05 -19.13 9.25
CA ARG A 26 12.91 -19.80 8.28
C ARG A 26 12.79 -19.10 6.91
N PRO A 27 13.89 -18.83 6.20
CA PRO A 27 13.85 -18.21 4.90
C PRO A 27 13.06 -19.09 3.91
N PHE A 28 12.32 -18.45 3.00
CA PHE A 28 11.60 -19.15 1.93
C PHE A 28 12.61 -19.86 1.00
N SER A 29 12.23 -21.04 0.52
CA SER A 29 13.03 -21.78 -0.47
C SER A 29 13.25 -20.92 -1.71
N LYS A 30 14.50 -20.85 -2.20
CA LYS A 30 14.83 -20.10 -3.41
C LYS A 30 13.94 -20.56 -4.57
N GLY A 31 13.30 -19.60 -5.26
CA GLY A 31 12.37 -19.87 -6.36
C GLY A 31 10.91 -20.10 -5.94
N ILE A 32 10.61 -20.16 -4.64
CA ILE A 32 9.24 -20.26 -4.12
C ILE A 32 8.90 -18.95 -3.41
N SER A 33 7.89 -18.24 -3.93
CA SER A 33 7.34 -17.06 -3.25
C SER A 33 6.83 -17.47 -1.87
N GLY A 34 7.04 -16.62 -0.86
CA GLY A 34 6.44 -16.81 0.47
C GLY A 34 4.91 -16.81 0.48
N ASN A 35 4.29 -16.42 -0.64
CA ASN A 35 2.88 -16.60 -0.91
C ASN A 35 2.69 -17.31 -2.27
N PRO A 36 2.75 -18.65 -2.32
CA PRO A 36 2.65 -19.42 -3.57
C PRO A 36 1.31 -19.25 -4.29
N ASN A 37 0.22 -19.08 -3.54
CA ASN A 37 -1.12 -18.89 -4.09
C ASN A 37 -1.42 -17.43 -4.46
N GLY A 38 -0.45 -16.54 -4.26
CA GLY A 38 -0.62 -15.12 -4.50
C GLY A 38 -1.65 -14.47 -3.58
N ARG A 39 -1.96 -13.19 -3.83
CA ARG A 39 -3.03 -12.50 -3.11
C ARG A 39 -4.37 -13.18 -3.46
N PRO A 40 -5.16 -13.64 -2.47
CA PRO A 40 -6.49 -14.20 -2.75
C PRO A 40 -7.31 -13.23 -3.59
N LYS A 41 -7.98 -13.75 -4.63
CA LYS A 41 -8.87 -12.94 -5.47
C LYS A 41 -10.01 -12.43 -4.60
N LYS A 42 -10.15 -11.12 -4.49
CA LYS A 42 -11.31 -10.50 -3.84
C LYS A 42 -12.46 -10.54 -4.85
N GLU A 43 -13.54 -11.21 -4.52
CA GLU A 43 -14.75 -11.16 -5.35
C GLU A 43 -15.55 -9.89 -5.03
N LYS A 44 -16.11 -9.26 -6.07
CA LYS A 44 -17.05 -8.12 -5.96
C LYS A 44 -16.46 -6.88 -5.28
N THR A 45 -15.22 -6.51 -5.59
CA THR A 45 -14.68 -5.23 -5.10
C THR A 45 -15.27 -4.06 -5.89
N PHE A 46 -15.22 -2.85 -5.31
CA PHE A 46 -15.56 -1.62 -6.02
C PHE A 46 -14.80 -1.51 -7.36
N SER A 47 -13.52 -1.88 -7.38
CA SER A 47 -12.71 -1.84 -8.59
C SER A 47 -13.23 -2.80 -9.66
N ASP A 48 -13.65 -4.01 -9.28
CA ASP A 48 -14.23 -4.97 -10.22
C ASP A 48 -15.56 -4.47 -10.79
N THR A 49 -16.44 -3.96 -9.91
CA THR A 49 -17.73 -3.39 -10.33
C THR A 49 -17.53 -2.17 -11.23
N ALA A 50 -16.62 -1.25 -10.88
CA ALA A 50 -16.32 -0.08 -11.71
C ALA A 50 -15.76 -0.47 -13.07
N ALA A 51 -14.82 -1.43 -13.11
CA ALA A 51 -14.26 -1.94 -14.36
C ALA A 51 -15.36 -2.56 -15.26
N GLN A 52 -16.27 -3.33 -14.67
CA GLN A 52 -17.40 -3.94 -15.37
C GLN A 52 -18.35 -2.87 -15.94
N LEU A 53 -18.72 -1.87 -15.14
CA LEU A 53 -19.61 -0.79 -15.58
C LEU A 53 -18.96 0.03 -16.71
N LEU A 54 -17.69 0.41 -16.57
CA LEU A 54 -16.98 1.21 -17.58
C LEU A 54 -16.79 0.46 -18.91
N ALA A 55 -16.67 -0.87 -18.86
CA ALA A 55 -16.57 -1.73 -20.04
C ALA A 55 -17.93 -1.98 -20.74
N SER A 56 -19.04 -1.69 -20.07
CA SER A 56 -20.39 -1.91 -20.60
C SER A 56 -20.75 -0.86 -21.65
N SER A 57 -21.66 -1.19 -22.59
CA SER A 57 -22.20 -0.27 -23.60
C SER A 57 -23.47 0.46 -23.11
N ASN A 58 -24.15 -0.14 -22.14
CA ASN A 58 -25.37 0.37 -21.54
C ASN A 58 -25.29 0.24 -20.01
N ILE A 59 -25.66 1.29 -19.30
CA ILE A 59 -25.85 1.29 -17.86
C ILE A 59 -27.25 1.84 -17.57
N GLN A 60 -28.06 1.03 -16.89
CA GLN A 60 -29.33 1.44 -16.30
C GLN A 60 -29.24 1.29 -14.78
N ILE A 61 -29.37 2.41 -14.07
CA ILE A 61 -29.34 2.43 -12.60
C ILE A 61 -30.61 3.10 -12.10
N LYS A 62 -31.39 2.35 -11.33
CA LYS A 62 -32.50 2.88 -10.53
C LYS A 62 -32.06 2.96 -9.09
N TYR A 63 -32.26 4.12 -8.47
CA TYR A 63 -31.84 4.37 -7.10
C TYR A 63 -32.76 5.41 -6.46
N GLU A 64 -32.84 5.38 -5.14
CA GLU A 64 -33.64 6.31 -4.36
C GLU A 64 -32.73 7.16 -3.47
N ILE A 65 -32.95 8.47 -3.46
CA ILE A 65 -32.31 9.38 -2.49
C ILE A 65 -33.40 10.21 -1.84
N ASN A 66 -33.53 10.11 -0.52
CA ASN A 66 -34.50 10.85 0.29
C ASN A 66 -35.97 10.67 -0.17
N GLY A 67 -36.41 9.43 -0.43
CA GLY A 67 -37.80 9.18 -0.85
C GLY A 67 -38.08 9.44 -2.33
N ARG A 68 -37.07 9.88 -3.10
CA ARG A 68 -37.24 10.22 -4.52
C ARG A 68 -36.48 9.22 -5.38
N GLU A 69 -37.25 8.45 -6.14
CA GLU A 69 -36.70 7.58 -7.17
C GLU A 69 -36.05 8.40 -8.28
N LYS A 70 -34.87 7.96 -8.70
CA LYS A 70 -34.13 8.50 -9.83
C LYS A 70 -33.67 7.34 -10.70
N GLU A 71 -33.61 7.63 -11.99
CA GLU A 71 -33.14 6.69 -12.98
C GLU A 71 -32.06 7.35 -13.84
N ILE A 72 -30.95 6.64 -14.03
CA ILE A 72 -29.89 7.01 -14.97
C ILE A 72 -29.86 5.94 -16.04
N ASN A 73 -30.04 6.38 -17.28
CA ASN A 73 -29.86 5.57 -18.48
C ASN A 73 -28.72 6.16 -19.29
N LEU A 74 -27.62 5.42 -19.39
CA LEU A 74 -26.44 5.82 -20.15
C LEU A 74 -26.19 4.80 -21.26
N LYS A 75 -26.10 5.27 -22.50
CA LYS A 75 -25.84 4.44 -23.68
C LYS A 75 -24.65 5.01 -24.45
N SER A 76 -23.76 4.13 -24.86
CA SER A 76 -22.62 4.41 -25.73
C SER A 76 -22.60 3.38 -26.86
N ASP A 77 -22.19 3.78 -28.05
CA ASP A 77 -22.07 2.87 -29.20
C ASP A 77 -20.97 1.83 -29.00
N LYS A 78 -19.97 2.15 -28.19
CA LYS A 78 -18.87 1.25 -27.82
C LYS A 78 -19.01 0.85 -26.36
N ASN A 79 -18.17 1.38 -25.48
CA ASN A 79 -18.31 1.24 -24.04
C ASN A 79 -18.37 2.62 -23.37
N ILE A 80 -18.69 2.66 -22.08
CA ILE A 80 -18.83 3.91 -21.33
C ILE A 80 -17.52 4.72 -21.25
N TYR A 81 -16.34 4.10 -21.38
CA TYR A 81 -15.08 4.86 -21.48
C TYR A 81 -15.11 5.89 -22.62
N TRP A 82 -15.65 5.54 -23.79
CA TRP A 82 -15.75 6.48 -24.91
C TRP A 82 -16.59 7.70 -24.57
N GLY A 83 -17.71 7.51 -23.88
CA GLY A 83 -18.57 8.60 -23.43
C GLY A 83 -17.87 9.51 -22.41
N LEU A 84 -17.20 8.92 -21.41
CA LEU A 84 -16.47 9.66 -20.39
C LEU A 84 -15.31 10.47 -20.96
N VAL A 85 -14.50 9.86 -21.84
CA VAL A 85 -13.39 10.55 -22.50
C VAL A 85 -13.91 11.68 -23.38
N SER A 86 -14.99 11.44 -24.13
CA SER A 86 -15.61 12.48 -24.97
C SER A 86 -16.13 13.66 -24.14
N ALA A 87 -16.77 13.39 -23.00
CA ALA A 87 -17.22 14.42 -22.07
C ALA A 87 -16.04 15.21 -21.51
N LEU A 88 -14.94 14.54 -21.14
CA LEU A 88 -13.74 15.19 -20.62
C LEU A 88 -13.07 16.08 -21.68
N ILE A 89 -12.95 15.60 -22.92
CA ILE A 89 -12.46 16.39 -24.06
C ILE A 89 -13.33 17.63 -24.26
N LEU A 90 -14.66 17.48 -24.26
CA LEU A 90 -15.58 18.60 -24.43
C LEU A 90 -15.42 19.66 -23.33
N GLN A 91 -15.23 19.25 -22.07
CA GLN A 91 -14.94 20.19 -20.97
C GLN A 91 -13.59 20.90 -21.16
N GLY A 92 -12.56 20.16 -21.58
CA GLY A 92 -11.26 20.76 -21.89
C GLY A 92 -11.34 21.78 -23.02
N LEU A 93 -12.07 21.48 -24.10
CA LEU A 93 -12.31 22.40 -25.21
C LEU A 93 -13.10 23.65 -24.80
N LYS A 94 -13.91 23.56 -23.73
CA LYS A 94 -14.60 24.72 -23.12
C LYS A 94 -13.70 25.55 -22.20
N GLY A 95 -12.44 25.15 -22.03
CA GLY A 95 -11.47 25.87 -21.20
C GLY A 95 -11.38 25.38 -19.75
N ASP A 96 -11.94 24.21 -19.40
CA ASP A 96 -11.71 23.63 -18.08
C ASP A 96 -10.26 23.13 -17.96
N VAL A 97 -9.44 23.93 -17.27
CA VAL A 97 -8.01 23.67 -17.04
C VAL A 97 -7.78 22.32 -16.33
N ARG A 98 -8.70 21.88 -15.46
CA ARG A 98 -8.56 20.59 -14.77
C ARG A 98 -8.77 19.45 -15.75
N ALA A 99 -9.76 19.56 -16.63
CA ALA A 99 -10.00 18.57 -17.68
C ALA A 99 -8.84 18.48 -18.66
N ILE A 100 -8.28 19.63 -19.08
CA ILE A 100 -7.09 19.70 -19.93
C ILE A 100 -5.90 19.00 -19.25
N LYS A 101 -5.61 19.37 -18.00
CA LYS A 101 -4.51 18.75 -17.22
C LYS A 101 -4.70 17.25 -17.10
N GLU A 102 -5.91 16.79 -16.79
CA GLU A 102 -6.20 15.37 -16.61
C GLU A 102 -6.04 14.57 -17.91
N LEU A 103 -6.37 15.16 -19.07
CA LEU A 103 -6.10 14.55 -20.37
C LEU A 103 -4.59 14.45 -20.63
N ILE A 104 -3.86 15.55 -20.46
CA ILE A 104 -2.40 15.61 -20.66
C ILE A 104 -1.69 14.61 -19.74
N ASP A 105 -2.00 14.61 -18.45
CA ASP A 105 -1.40 13.69 -17.47
C ASP A 105 -1.62 12.21 -17.84
N ARG A 106 -2.75 11.88 -18.50
CA ARG A 106 -3.06 10.51 -18.97
C ARG A 106 -2.38 10.14 -20.28
N THR A 107 -2.13 11.09 -21.17
CA THR A 107 -1.56 10.83 -22.50
C THR A 107 -0.05 11.02 -22.55
N GLU A 108 0.48 11.99 -21.82
CA GLU A 108 1.89 12.37 -21.80
C GLU A 108 2.61 11.93 -20.51
N GLY A 109 1.84 11.52 -19.50
CA GLY A 109 2.34 11.14 -18.19
C GLY A 109 2.40 12.31 -17.21
N LYS A 110 2.51 11.98 -15.93
CA LYS A 110 2.61 12.97 -14.85
C LYS A 110 4.05 13.39 -14.65
N ALA A 111 4.27 14.66 -14.34
CA ALA A 111 5.58 15.14 -13.91
C ALA A 111 6.08 14.32 -12.70
N VAL A 112 7.36 13.97 -12.72
CA VAL A 112 8.00 13.21 -11.64
C VAL A 112 7.91 14.01 -10.35
N GLN A 113 7.26 13.44 -9.33
CA GLN A 113 7.22 14.04 -8.00
C GLN A 113 8.62 13.94 -7.38
N LYS A 114 9.24 15.08 -7.07
CA LYS A 114 10.44 15.12 -6.22
C LYS A 114 10.01 14.98 -4.76
N LEU A 115 10.62 14.05 -4.05
CA LEU A 115 10.51 13.90 -2.60
C LEU A 115 11.77 14.49 -1.98
N ASP A 116 11.64 15.65 -1.36
CA ASP A 116 12.70 16.20 -0.53
C ASP A 116 12.57 15.58 0.86
N ILE A 117 13.48 14.67 1.20
CA ILE A 117 13.56 14.06 2.53
C ILE A 117 14.55 14.90 3.33
N GLU A 118 14.04 15.84 4.11
CA GLU A 118 14.82 16.55 5.12
C GLU A 118 14.80 15.73 6.42
N GLY A 119 15.98 15.24 6.81
CA GLY A 119 16.20 14.60 8.10
C GLY A 119 17.33 15.30 8.84
N SER A 120 17.05 15.81 10.05
CA SER A 120 18.10 16.23 10.96
C SER A 120 18.80 15.00 11.52
N LEU A 121 20.09 14.83 11.24
CA LEU A 121 20.91 13.88 12.00
C LEU A 121 21.07 14.44 13.42
N GLU A 122 20.30 13.91 14.37
CA GLU A 122 20.66 14.02 15.78
C GLU A 122 21.86 13.11 16.04
N THR A 123 23.07 13.68 15.93
CA THR A 123 24.27 13.00 16.39
C THR A 123 24.35 13.14 17.91
N ASN A 124 24.14 12.04 18.62
CA ASN A 124 24.50 11.95 20.04
C ASN A 124 26.02 11.95 20.14
N ILE A 125 26.63 13.14 20.12
CA ILE A 125 28.07 13.29 20.38
C ILE A 125 28.24 13.11 21.89
N PRO A 126 28.97 12.08 22.35
CA PRO A 126 29.20 11.89 23.78
C PRO A 126 30.00 13.06 24.33
N ASP A 127 29.58 13.60 25.47
CA ASP A 127 30.31 14.65 26.18
C ASP A 127 31.57 14.05 26.83
N LEU A 128 32.74 14.41 26.32
CA LEU A 128 34.04 13.91 26.80
C LEU A 128 34.75 14.89 27.74
N SER A 129 34.11 15.97 28.17
CA SER A 129 34.72 17.01 29.01
C SER A 129 35.20 16.50 30.38
N HIS A 130 34.64 15.38 30.83
CA HIS A 130 34.96 14.71 32.09
C HIS A 130 36.21 13.80 32.02
N LEU A 131 36.77 13.57 30.84
CA LEU A 131 37.92 12.68 30.67
C LEU A 131 39.24 13.44 30.74
N GLY A 132 40.19 12.88 31.50
CA GLY A 132 41.56 13.38 31.57
C GLY A 132 42.38 13.01 30.33
N ARG A 133 43.49 13.73 30.11
CA ARG A 133 44.37 13.54 28.93
C ARG A 133 44.83 12.09 28.72
N GLY A 134 45.13 11.36 29.81
CA GLY A 134 45.55 9.96 29.73
C GLY A 134 44.44 8.98 29.31
N ASP A 135 43.18 9.29 29.61
CA ASP A 135 42.05 8.45 29.20
C ASP A 135 41.66 8.70 27.74
N LEU A 136 41.84 9.94 27.28
CA LEU A 136 41.71 10.29 25.86
C LEU A 136 42.76 9.57 25.01
N GLU A 137 44.02 9.56 25.42
CA GLU A 137 45.10 8.89 24.69
C GLU A 137 44.84 7.38 24.51
N LYS A 138 44.27 6.71 25.51
CA LYS A 138 43.86 5.29 25.40
C LYS A 138 42.70 5.09 24.43
N LEU A 139 41.70 5.97 24.46
CA LEU A 139 40.58 5.96 23.51
C LEU A 139 41.06 6.14 22.06
N TYR A 140 41.98 7.06 21.82
CA TYR A 140 42.57 7.29 20.49
C TYR A 140 43.42 6.12 20.01
N ALA A 141 44.21 5.48 20.88
CA ALA A 141 44.99 4.30 20.52
C ALA A 141 44.08 3.14 20.06
N ASN A 142 43.01 2.85 20.82
CA ASN A 142 42.04 1.79 20.49
C ASN A 142 41.28 2.05 19.17
N LEU A 143 41.03 3.32 18.84
CA LEU A 143 40.40 3.69 17.56
C LEU A 143 41.35 3.53 16.37
N SER A 144 42.66 3.70 16.56
CA SER A 144 43.66 3.53 15.50
C SER A 144 43.95 2.07 15.17
N GLU A 145 43.84 1.17 16.16
CA GLU A 145 44.07 -0.27 15.99
C GLU A 145 42.88 -1.00 15.32
N GLY A 146 41.67 -0.44 15.38
CA GLY A 146 40.46 -1.03 14.80
C GLY A 146 40.22 -0.78 13.30
N ASN A 147 41.16 -0.12 12.61
CA ASN A 147 41.05 0.25 11.19
C ASN A 147 42.13 -0.42 10.29
N SER A 148 42.70 -1.54 10.73
CA SER A 148 43.55 -2.42 9.90
C SER A 148 42.78 -3.65 9.40
#